data_AF-A0A699WXP4-F1
#
_entry.id   AF-A0A699WXP4-F1
#
_cell.length_a   1.000
_cell.length_b   1.000
_cell.length_c   1.000
_cell.angle_alpha   90.00
_cell.angle_beta   90.00
_cell.angle_gamma   90.00
#
_symmetry.space_group_name_H-M   'P 1'
#
loop_
_entity.id
_entity.type
_entity.pdbx_description
1 polymer ?
#
loop_
_entity_poly.entity_id
_entity_poly.type
_entity_poly.pdbx_seq_one_letter_code
_entity_poly.pdbx_strand_id
1 'polypeptide(L)'
;MAPRRTTRSTADQETINATTVTNAQLQEMIDQGVTAALAARDALRTTNGDDSHNSGTGDRRTERAARECTYTDFLKCQPLPFKGT
;
A
#
# COMPACT_ATOMS: atom_id res chain seq x y z
N MET A 1 47.10 49.62 41.08
CA MET A 1 46.67 48.63 40.07
C MET A 1 45.25 48.18 40.40
N ALA A 2 44.34 48.16 39.42
CA ALA A 2 42.95 47.76 39.63
C ALA A 2 42.73 46.26 39.35
N PRO A 3 41.86 45.55 40.09
CA PRO A 3 41.63 44.11 39.88
C PRO A 3 40.91 43.84 38.56
N ARG A 4 41.43 42.88 37.79
CA ARG A 4 40.88 42.46 36.49
C ARG A 4 39.69 41.53 36.72
N ARG A 5 38.49 41.88 36.22
CA ARG A 5 37.30 41.01 36.26
C ARG A 5 37.41 39.95 35.17
N THR A 6 37.31 38.68 35.56
CA THR A 6 37.17 37.54 34.66
C THR A 6 35.71 37.12 34.62
N THR A 7 35.06 37.26 33.47
CA THR A 7 33.74 36.70 33.19
C THR A 7 33.88 35.20 32.92
N ARG A 8 33.31 34.38 33.80
CA ARG A 8 33.21 32.92 33.59
C ARG A 8 32.01 32.66 32.69
N SER A 9 32.24 32.08 31.51
CA SER A 9 31.17 31.61 30.64
C SER A 9 30.63 30.30 31.22
N THR A 10 29.40 30.30 31.70
CA THR A 10 28.66 29.06 31.96
C THR A 10 28.16 28.57 30.62
N ALA A 11 28.67 27.44 30.14
CA ALA A 11 28.03 26.75 29.02
C ALA A 11 26.83 25.99 29.59
N ASP A 12 25.63 26.43 29.25
CA ASP A 12 24.42 25.64 29.49
C ASP A 12 24.52 24.40 28.60
N GLN A 13 24.75 23.24 29.22
CA GLN A 13 24.87 21.99 28.51
C GLN A 13 23.47 21.49 28.15
N GLU A 14 23.10 21.67 26.88
CA GLU A 14 21.86 21.13 26.34
C GLU A 14 21.98 19.60 26.22
N THR A 15 21.31 18.89 27.12
CA THR A 15 21.26 17.42 27.11
C THR A 15 20.40 16.95 25.95
N ILE A 16 21.05 16.55 24.85
CA ILE A 16 20.39 15.92 23.72
C ILE A 16 20.13 14.46 24.08
N ASN A 17 18.90 14.12 24.49
CA ASN A 17 18.51 12.74 24.79
C ASN A 17 18.49 11.93 23.48
N ALA A 18 19.51 11.09 23.27
CA ALA A 18 19.53 10.13 22.17
C ALA A 18 18.62 8.95 22.50
N THR A 19 17.43 8.89 21.91
CA THR A 19 16.56 7.70 22.00
C THR A 19 17.10 6.64 21.05
N THR A 20 17.81 5.65 21.59
CA THR A 20 18.24 4.47 20.82
C THR A 20 17.04 3.55 20.63
N VAL A 21 16.56 3.45 19.39
CA VAL A 21 15.53 2.47 19.03
C VAL A 21 16.20 1.10 18.87
N THR A 22 15.69 0.09 19.56
CA THR A 22 16.23 -1.28 19.47
C THR A 22 15.58 -2.04 18.32
N ASN A 23 16.27 -3.06 17.79
CA ASN A 23 15.70 -3.92 16.74
C ASN A 23 14.41 -4.62 17.20
N ALA A 24 14.28 -4.93 18.48
CA ALA A 24 13.07 -5.51 19.05
C ALA A 24 11.88 -4.53 18.97
N GLN A 25 12.11 -3.24 19.24
CA GLN A 25 11.07 -2.21 19.10
C GLN A 25 10.66 -2.01 17.64
N LEU A 26 11.60 -2.09 16.70
CA LEU A 26 11.28 -2.05 15.27
C LEU A 26 10.42 -3.26 14.86
N GLN A 27 10.76 -4.45 15.35
CA GLN A 27 9.98 -5.66 15.08
C GLN A 27 8.56 -5.54 15.64
N GLU A 28 8.39 -5.04 16.87
CA GLU A 28 7.07 -4.81 17.46
C GLU A 28 6.23 -3.82 16.64
N MET A 29 6.82 -2.72 16.15
CA MET A 29 6.12 -1.77 15.29
C MET A 29 5.68 -2.39 13.96
N ILE A 30 6.52 -3.26 13.37
CA ILE A 30 6.18 -4.00 12.15
C ILE A 30 5.05 -4.98 12.41
N ASP A 31 5.11 -5.77 13.49
CA ASP A 31 4.10 -6.76 13.84
C ASP A 31 2.74 -6.11 14.11
N GLN A 32 2.73 -4.93 14.75
CA GLN A 32 1.52 -4.11 14.92
C GLN A 32 0.94 -3.66 13.58
N GLY A 33 1.79 -3.17 12.67
CA GLY A 33 1.38 -2.74 11.33
C GLY A 33 0.80 -3.89 10.50
N VAL A 34 1.44 -5.06 10.53
CA VAL A 34 0.97 -6.27 9.83
C VAL A 34 -0.38 -6.73 10.38
N THR A 35 -0.53 -6.73 11.71
CA THR A 35 -1.78 -7.11 12.37
C THR A 35 -2.92 -6.17 11.97
N ALA A 36 -2.68 -4.85 11.96
CA ALA A 36 -3.66 -3.86 11.54
C ALA A 36 -4.07 -4.02 10.08
N ALA A 37 -3.10 -4.26 9.18
CA ALA A 37 -3.38 -4.49 7.76
C ALA A 37 -4.20 -5.77 7.52
N LEU A 38 -3.88 -6.85 8.24
CA LEU A 38 -4.62 -8.11 8.14
C LEU A 38 -6.07 -7.95 8.63
N ALA A 39 -6.28 -7.27 9.75
CA ALA A 39 -7.60 -6.98 10.28
C ALA A 39 -8.45 -6.14 9.31
N ALA A 40 -7.85 -5.12 8.68
CA ALA A 40 -8.53 -4.30 7.67
C ALA A 40 -8.93 -5.13 6.43
N ARG A 41 -8.04 -6.02 5.97
CA ARG A 41 -8.31 -6.93 4.85
C ARG A 41 -9.44 -7.91 5.17
N ASP A 42 -9.47 -8.46 6.37
CA ASP A 42 -10.53 -9.37 6.77
C ASP A 42 -11.88 -8.63 6.91
N ALA A 43 -11.90 -7.41 7.46
CA ALA A 43 -13.10 -6.56 7.49
C ALA A 43 -13.63 -6.19 6.09
N LEU A 44 -12.74 -5.95 5.13
CA LEU A 44 -13.14 -5.76 3.73
C LEU A 44 -13.76 -7.03 3.14
N ARG A 45 -13.17 -8.21 3.44
CA ARG A 45 -13.71 -9.50 2.98
C ARG A 45 -15.08 -9.81 3.58
N THR A 46 -15.32 -9.44 4.84
CA THR A 46 -16.63 -9.67 5.49
C THR A 46 -17.71 -8.70 5.00
N THR A 47 -17.33 -7.50 4.53
CA THR A 47 -18.29 -6.55 3.93
C THR A 47 -18.81 -7.04 2.57
N ASN A 48 -18.00 -7.81 1.83
CA ASN A 48 -18.43 -8.49 0.59
C ASN A 48 -19.14 -9.83 0.86
N GLY A 49 -19.56 -10.09 2.10
CA GLY A 49 -20.11 -11.37 2.59
C GLY A 49 -21.57 -11.66 2.27
N ASP A 50 -22.25 -10.80 1.50
CA ASP A 50 -23.58 -11.10 0.94
C ASP A 50 -23.70 -10.48 -0.46
N ASP A 51 -22.76 -10.81 -1.34
CA ASP A 51 -23.10 -10.86 -2.77
C ASP A 51 -23.66 -12.26 -3.05
N SER A 52 -24.78 -12.58 -2.38
CA SER A 52 -25.57 -13.74 -2.76
C SER A 52 -25.96 -13.52 -4.20
N HIS A 53 -25.26 -14.21 -5.09
CA HIS A 53 -25.49 -14.17 -6.52
C HIS A 53 -26.89 -14.69 -6.82
N ASN A 54 -27.90 -13.85 -6.66
CA ASN A 54 -29.12 -13.93 -7.44
C ASN A 54 -28.74 -13.54 -8.86
N SER A 55 -28.05 -14.44 -9.56
CA SER A 55 -27.91 -14.40 -11.01
C SER A 55 -29.27 -14.77 -11.61
N GLY A 56 -30.23 -13.86 -11.42
CA GLY A 56 -31.50 -13.86 -12.10
C GLY A 56 -31.23 -13.78 -13.60
N THR A 57 -31.43 -14.92 -14.25
CA THR A 57 -32.04 -15.07 -15.57
C THR A 57 -32.01 -13.82 -16.45
N GLY A 58 -30.93 -13.65 -17.20
CA GLY A 58 -30.81 -12.58 -18.20
C GLY A 58 -29.59 -12.80 -19.08
N ASP A 59 -29.75 -13.64 -20.10
CA ASP A 59 -28.77 -13.96 -21.13
C ASP A 59 -27.39 -14.40 -20.63
N ARG A 60 -27.30 -15.71 -20.39
CA ARG A 60 -26.04 -16.45 -20.37
C ARG A 60 -25.27 -16.08 -21.64
N ARG A 61 -24.32 -15.13 -21.54
CA ARG A 61 -23.28 -14.97 -22.54
C ARG A 61 -22.62 -16.34 -22.63
N THR A 62 -22.90 -17.06 -23.70
CA THR A 62 -22.16 -18.26 -24.06
C THR A 62 -20.70 -17.85 -24.03
N GLU A 63 -19.96 -18.36 -23.06
CA GLU A 63 -18.51 -18.25 -23.01
C GLU A 63 -18.01 -18.67 -24.38
N ARG A 64 -17.59 -17.70 -25.18
CA ARG A 64 -17.07 -17.98 -26.50
C ARG A 64 -15.73 -18.63 -26.23
N ALA A 65 -15.67 -19.96 -26.40
CA ALA A 65 -14.45 -20.74 -26.29
C ALA A 65 -13.30 -19.95 -26.91
N ALA A 66 -12.18 -19.83 -26.19
CA ALA A 66 -10.97 -19.19 -26.70
C ALA A 66 -10.57 -19.92 -27.99
N ARG A 67 -10.98 -19.38 -29.13
CA ARG A 67 -10.58 -19.91 -30.43
C ARG A 67 -9.11 -19.56 -30.58
N GLU A 68 -8.28 -20.57 -30.83
CA GLU A 68 -6.87 -20.37 -31.15
C GLU A 68 -6.79 -19.42 -32.35
N CYS A 69 -6.37 -18.18 -32.10
CA CYS A 69 -6.18 -17.19 -33.14
C CYS A 69 -4.81 -17.46 -33.74
N THR A 70 -4.77 -17.90 -35.00
CA THR A 70 -3.50 -18.03 -35.70
C THR A 70 -3.01 -16.66 -36.16
N TYR A 71 -1.72 -16.56 -36.49
CA TYR A 71 -1.15 -15.32 -37.05
C TYR A 71 -1.92 -14.84 -38.30
N THR A 72 -2.37 -15.77 -39.14
CA THR A 72 -3.17 -15.47 -40.33
C THR A 72 -4.57 -14.96 -39.98
N ASP A 73 -5.15 -15.41 -38.87
CA ASP A 73 -6.46 -14.93 -38.40
C ASP A 73 -6.36 -13.48 -37.92
N PHE A 74 -5.27 -13.14 -37.23
CA PHE A 74 -4.99 -11.77 -36.79
C PHE A 74 -4.86 -10.79 -37.97
N LEU A 75 -4.15 -11.19 -39.04
CA LEU A 75 -3.99 -10.36 -40.25
C LEU A 75 -5.33 -10.04 -40.95
N LYS A 76 -6.37 -10.84 -40.71
CA LYS A 76 -7.72 -10.63 -41.28
C LYS A 76 -8.63 -9.80 -40.37
N CYS A 77 -8.21 -9.47 -39.15
CA CYS A 77 -9.02 -8.69 -38.23
C CYS A 77 -9.02 -7.20 -38.61
N GLN A 78 -10.20 -6.57 -38.58
CA GLN A 78 -10.31 -5.13 -38.72
C GLN A 78 -9.84 -4.44 -37.43
N PRO A 79 -8.90 -3.48 -37.50
CA PRO A 79 -8.46 -2.75 -36.32
C PRO A 79 -9.60 -1.91 -35.75
N LEU A 80 -9.79 -1.96 -34.44
CA LEU A 80 -10.77 -1.10 -33.77
C LEU A 80 -10.30 0.36 -33.80
N PRO A 81 -11.22 1.32 -33.97
CA PRO A 81 -10.87 2.74 -33.95
C PRO A 81 -10.39 3.12 -32.54
N PHE A 82 -9.09 3.35 -32.39
CA PHE A 82 -8.52 3.88 -31.16
C PHE A 82 -8.87 5.37 -31.03
N LYS A 83 -9.45 5.75 -29.90
CA LYS A 83 -9.62 7.15 -29.52
C LYS A 83 -8.53 7.46 -28.50
N GLY A 84 -7.50 8.17 -28.94
CA GLY A 84 -6.43 8.64 -28.07
C GLY A 84 -6.94 9.69 -27.08
N THR A 85 -6.41 9.65 -25.86
CA THR A 85 -6.50 10.70 -24.84
C THR A 85 -5.34 11.67 -24.96
#